data_AF-A0A0J5IU80-F1
#
_entry.id   AF-A0A0J5IU80-F1
#
_cell.length_a   1.000
_cell.length_b   1.000
_cell.length_c   1.000
_cell.angle_alpha   90.00
_cell.angle_beta   90.00
_cell.angle_gamma   90.00
#
_symmetry.space_group_name_H-M   'P 1'
#
loop_
_entity.id
_entity.type
_entity.pdbx_description
1 polymer ?
#
loop_
_entity_poly.entity_id
_entity_poly.type
_entity_poly.pdbx_seq_one_letter_code
_entity_poly.pdbx_strand_id
1 'polypeptide(L)' 'MAYHKNKEINAAIAYAVSQGWAYIKRKGKGHAVGVLRCGREDKCHQKSVWGTPDSPQDHAKDIISLVDKCK' A
#
# COMPACT_ATOMS: atom_id res chain seq x y z
N MET A 1 4.22 -5.48 13.27
CA MET A 1 5.04 -5.46 12.03
C MET A 1 5.18 -4.02 11.54
N ALA A 2 6.40 -3.57 11.24
CA ALA A 2 6.63 -2.28 10.57
C ALA A 2 6.88 -2.54 9.07
N TYR A 3 5.91 -2.22 8.23
CA TYR A 3 6.00 -2.33 6.77
C TYR A 3 6.76 -1.15 6.16
N HIS A 4 6.67 0.03 6.80
CA HIS A 4 7.29 1.26 6.33
C HIS A 4 7.90 2.07 7.49
N LYS A 5 8.93 2.88 7.19
CA LYS A 5 9.53 3.81 8.17
C LYS A 5 8.55 4.93 8.56
N ASN A 6 7.71 5.37 7.62
CA ASN A 6 6.68 6.36 7.87
C ASN A 6 5.44 5.69 8.51
N LYS A 7 5.00 6.24 9.65
CA LYS A 7 3.87 5.73 10.43
C LYS A 7 2.54 5.72 9.67
N GLU A 8 2.31 6.69 8.79
CA GLU A 8 1.04 6.84 8.07
C GLU A 8 0.92 5.79 6.96
N ILE A 9 1.98 5.63 6.16
CA ILE A 9 2.06 4.59 5.14
C ILE A 9 1.97 3.21 5.79
N ASN A 10 2.64 3.02 6.94
CA ASN A 10 2.55 1.78 7.69
C ASN A 10 1.11 1.46 8.14
N ALA A 11 0.39 2.45 8.66
CA ALA A 11 -1.02 2.29 9.05
C ALA A 11 -1.91 1.98 7.84
N ALA A 12 -1.70 2.66 6.70
CA ALA A 12 -2.44 2.41 5.47
C ALA A 12 -2.22 0.99 4.93
N ILE A 13 -0.98 0.49 4.94
CA ILE A 13 -0.66 -0.89 4.55
C ILE A 13 -1.33 -1.89 5.50
N ALA A 14 -1.25 -1.65 6.81
CA ALA A 14 -1.90 -2.53 7.79
C ALA A 14 -3.43 -2.58 7.60
N TYR A 15 -4.04 -1.43 7.32
CA TYR A 15 -5.47 -1.36 6.98
C TYR A 15 -5.78 -2.15 5.71
N ALA A 16 -5.00 -1.96 4.63
CA ALA A 16 -5.17 -2.69 3.38
C ALA A 16 -5.12 -4.21 3.61
N VAL A 17 -4.12 -4.69 4.35
CA VAL A 17 -3.97 -6.11 4.67
C VAL A 17 -5.16 -6.65 5.47
N SER A 18 -5.67 -5.87 6.43
CA SER A 18 -6.88 -6.22 7.19
C SER A 18 -8.12 -6.32 6.29
N GLN A 19 -8.17 -5.56 5.19
CA GLN A 19 -9.24 -5.62 4.18
C GLN A 19 -9.02 -6.72 3.13
N GLY A 20 -8.04 -7.62 3.31
CA GLY A 20 -7.76 -8.72 2.39
C GLY A 20 -6.84 -8.37 1.22
N TRP A 21 -6.13 -7.24 1.28
CA TRP A 21 -5.09 -6.94 0.30
C TRP A 21 -3.77 -7.63 0.63
N ALA A 22 -3.03 -8.02 -0.40
CA ALA A 22 -1.70 -8.59 -0.26
C ALA A 22 -0.63 -7.49 -0.38
N TYR A 23 0.19 -7.33 0.66
CA TYR A 23 1.39 -6.48 0.60
C TYR A 23 2.61 -7.28 0.13
N ILE A 24 3.14 -6.92 -1.03
CA ILE A 24 4.30 -7.55 -1.64
C ILE A 24 5.47 -6.58 -1.54
N LYS A 25 6.42 -6.88 -0.64
CA LYS A 25 7.63 -6.07 -0.46
C LYS A 25 8.57 -6.25 -1.65
N ARG A 26 8.98 -5.17 -2.30
CA ARG A 26 9.98 -5.22 -3.37
C ARG A 26 11.38 -5.14 -2.76
N LYS A 27 12.27 -6.06 -3.16
CA LYS A 27 13.68 -6.10 -2.76
C LYS A 27 14.59 -5.59 -3.89
N GLY A 28 14.31 -4.40 -4.42
CA GLY A 28 15.09 -3.80 -5.51
C GLY A 28 15.48 -2.35 -5.20
N LYS A 29 16.42 -1.80 -5.98
CA LYS A 29 16.84 -0.38 -5.91
C LYS A 29 15.82 0.59 -6.55
N GLY A 30 14.54 0.22 -6.56
CA GLY A 30 13.47 1.04 -7.12
C GLY A 30 12.92 2.02 -6.09
N HIS A 31 12.34 3.13 -6.57
CA HIS A 31 11.69 4.13 -5.71
C HIS A 31 10.49 3.56 -4.95
N ALA A 32 9.93 2.44 -5.43
CA ALA A 32 8.88 1.68 -4.77
C ALA A 32 9.47 0.61 -3.83
N VAL A 33 9.12 0.70 -2.55
CA VAL A 33 9.50 -0.25 -1.50
C VAL A 33 8.60 -1.48 -1.46
N GLY A 34 7.41 -1.40 -2.07
CA GLY A 34 6.48 -2.51 -2.16
C GLY A 34 5.31 -2.21 -3.09
N VAL A 35 4.43 -3.19 -3.23
CA VAL A 35 3.18 -3.07 -3.97
C VAL A 35 2.06 -3.75 -3.18
N LEU A 36 0.92 -3.07 -3.05
CA LEU A 36 -0.32 -3.62 -2.55
C LEU A 36 -1.13 -4.16 -3.71
N ARG A 37 -1.69 -5.36 -3.58
CA ARG A 37 -2.52 -5.99 -4.61
C ARG A 37 -3.86 -6.43 -4.01
N CYS A 38 -4.97 -6.07 -4.65
CA CYS A 38 -6.30 -6.51 -4.23
C CYS A 38 -6.39 -8.03 -4.53
N GLY A 39 -6.85 -8.81 -3.56
CA GLY A 39 -6.93 -10.28 -3.67
C GLY A 39 -8.16 -10.79 -4.40
N ARG A 40 -8.97 -9.93 -5.01
CA ARG A 40 -10.20 -10.30 -5.73
C ARG A 40 -9.88 -10.68 -7.18
N GLU A 41 -10.42 -11.81 -7.62
CA GLU A 41 -10.18 -12.38 -8.96
C GLU A 41 -10.63 -11.44 -10.09
N ASP A 42 -11.70 -10.67 -9.88
CA ASP A 42 -12.29 -9.80 -10.90
C ASP A 42 -11.69 -8.39 -10.99
N LYS A 43 -10.99 -7.94 -9.94
CA LYS A 43 -10.46 -6.56 -9.87
C LYS A 43 -8.95 -6.58 -9.63
N CYS A 44 -8.17 -6.42 -10.70
CA CYS A 44 -6.71 -6.34 -10.67
C CYS A 44 -6.20 -4.96 -10.18
N HIS A 45 -6.73 -4.47 -9.05
CA HIS A 45 -6.24 -3.24 -8.44
C HIS A 45 -4.88 -3.49 -7.80
N GLN A 46 -3.93 -2.63 -8.10
CA GLN A 46 -2.62 -2.63 -7.47
C GLN A 46 -2.18 -1.20 -7.16
N LYS A 47 -1.48 -1.01 -6.05
CA LYS A 47 -0.90 0.28 -5.66
C LYS A 47 0.56 0.12 -5.29
N SER A 48 1.42 0.86 -5.98
CA SER A 48 2.84 0.96 -5.62
C SER A 48 3.01 1.78 -4.36
N VAL A 49 3.73 1.23 -3.39
CA VAL A 49 4.12 1.91 -2.15
C VAL A 49 5.51 2.50 -2.35
N TRP A 50 5.61 3.82 -2.26
CA TRP A 50 6.85 4.57 -2.47
C TRP A 50 7.63 4.73 -1.16
N GLY A 51 8.95 4.63 -1.23
CA GLY A 51 9.82 4.76 -0.04
C GLY A 51 10.04 6.20 0.39
N THR A 52 10.16 7.09 -0.59
CA THR A 52 10.35 8.54 -0.43
C THR A 52 9.29 9.28 -1.24
N PRO A 53 8.01 9.19 -0.87
CA PRO A 53 6.99 10.05 -1.45
C PRO A 53 7.18 11.48 -0.93
N ASP A 54 6.92 12.46 -1.79
CA ASP A 54 6.98 13.88 -1.46
C ASP A 54 6.02 14.22 -0.30
N SER A 55 4.85 13.58 -0.28
CA SER A 55 3.85 13.68 0.78
C SER A 55 3.39 12.28 1.26
N PRO A 56 3.93 11.78 2.39
CA PRO A 56 3.57 10.46 2.91
C PRO A 56 2.13 10.38 3.45
N GLN A 57 1.58 11.48 3.99
CA GLN A 57 0.17 11.58 4.39
C GLN A 57 -0.76 11.26 3.22
N ASP A 58 -0.54 11.96 2.11
CA ASP A 58 -1.41 11.89 0.93
C ASP A 58 -1.33 10.51 0.29
N HIS A 59 -0.10 9.98 0.20
CA HIS A 59 0.13 8.63 -0.28
C HIS A 59 -0.60 7.58 0.57
N ALA A 60 -0.59 7.72 1.89
CA ALA A 60 -1.33 6.84 2.80
C ALA A 60 -2.84 6.95 2.60
N LYS A 61 -3.38 8.17 2.48
CA LYS A 61 -4.81 8.41 2.22
C LYS A 61 -5.25 7.80 0.89
N ASP A 62 -4.44 7.94 -0.14
CA ASP A 62 -4.73 7.36 -1.46
C ASP A 62 -4.80 5.82 -1.38
N ILE A 63 -3.86 5.17 -0.68
CA ILE A 63 -3.91 3.72 -0.45
C ILE A 63 -5.22 3.33 0.23
N ILE A 64 -5.59 4.03 1.31
CA ILE A 64 -6.83 3.76 2.05
C ILE A 64 -8.05 3.97 1.16
N SER A 65 -8.07 5.04 0.37
CA SER A 65 -9.16 5.35 -0.56
C SER A 65 -9.32 4.27 -1.62
N LEU A 66 -8.21 3.77 -2.18
CA LEU A 66 -8.24 2.67 -3.15
C LEU A 66 -8.76 1.37 -2.51
N VAL A 67 -8.32 1.07 -1.30
CA VAL A 67 -8.77 -0.10 -0.54
C VAL A 67 -10.27 -0.03 -0.28
N ASP A 68 -10.76 1.12 0.18
CA ASP A 68 -12.18 1.33 0.45
C ASP A 68 -13.03 1.27 -0.83
N LYS A 69 -12.51 1.80 -1.95
CA LYS A 69 -13.12 1.64 -3.29
C LYS A 69 -13.10 0.19 -3.81
N CYS A 70 -12.19 -0.67 -3.36
CA CYS A 70 -12.14 -2.09 -3.73
C CYS A 70 -13.08 -2.96 -2.86
N LYS A 71 -13.85 -2.40 -1.91
CA LYS A 71 -14.90 -3.13 -1.18
C LYS A 71 -15.95 -3.75 -2.10
#